data_AF-A0A4Z0YFY7-F1
#
_entry.id   AF-A0A4Z0YFY7-F1
#
_cell.length_a   1.000
_cell.length_b   1.000
_cell.length_c   1.000
_cell.angle_alpha   90.00
_cell.angle_beta   90.00
_cell.angle_gamma   90.00
#
_symmetry.space_group_name_H-M   'P 1'
#
loop_
_entity.id
_entity.type
_entity.pdbx_description
1 polymer ?
#
loop_
_entity_poly.entity_id
_entity_poly.type
_entity_poly.pdbx_seq_one_letter_code
_entity_poly.pdbx_strand_id
1 'polypeptide(L)'
;MTNGLHNLVCILQFSDQTRWVARIGLHRFAADSAKLRNEVDAMHLIKEKCKFPVPRVFAYEIDDKNPVGVPFILMEFLPGNTAMDAAGGYDVHGGQIPVAYRQIFYRSVAECHVQITALRFSKIGTVVRSGEGEYNIGPFPGIGGPFDSATSFFEAWAEHIRFPLEKHRILEMMKGGPAQRVLAAINEFPSQIKAVARRMSCNNHGPFPLCHADFLHSNIVVDESFQVLGIIDWEGACTLPLQLVTFPGFLNVMPISFDSPDNYYKDGQPVDGQQRQRWKDREDYVQMVESVEHKDHVLSRCLRDERSLALAYSMMAYKNGKLGFYDKVIDEQ
;
A
#
# COMPACT_ATOMS: atom_id res chain seq x y z
N MET A 1 -3.64 -6.83 -23.92
CA MET A 1 -4.51 -5.83 -23.25
C MET A 1 -4.94 -6.44 -21.94
N THR A 2 -4.74 -5.72 -20.84
CA THR A 2 -5.30 -6.09 -19.54
C THR A 2 -6.25 -4.97 -19.11
N ASN A 3 -7.43 -5.34 -18.62
CA ASN A 3 -8.42 -4.40 -18.12
C ASN A 3 -8.35 -4.41 -16.59
N GLY A 4 -8.00 -3.28 -15.99
CA GLY A 4 -8.28 -3.02 -14.58
C GLY A 4 -9.69 -2.42 -14.40
N LEU A 5 -10.11 -2.25 -13.15
CA LEU A 5 -11.41 -1.61 -12.82
C LEU A 5 -11.56 -0.18 -13.37
N HIS A 6 -10.45 0.55 -13.53
CA HIS A 6 -10.45 1.97 -13.90
C HIS A 6 -9.56 2.33 -15.10
N ASN A 7 -8.65 1.44 -15.51
CA ASN A 7 -7.64 1.71 -16.52
C ASN A 7 -7.54 0.58 -17.55
N LEU A 8 -7.38 0.94 -18.82
CA LEU A 8 -6.97 0.05 -19.90
C LEU A 8 -5.45 0.12 -20.06
N VAL A 9 -4.78 -1.03 -20.05
CA VAL A 9 -3.34 -1.11 -20.25
C VAL A 9 -3.03 -1.80 -21.59
N CYS A 10 -2.30 -1.08 -22.43
CA CYS A 10 -1.92 -1.49 -23.78
C CYS A 10 -0.39 -1.48 -23.94
N ILE A 11 0.14 -2.46 -24.67
CA ILE A 11 1.54 -2.44 -25.11
C ILE A 11 1.57 -1.82 -26.51
N LEU A 12 2.34 -0.76 -26.67
CA LEU A 12 2.61 -0.13 -27.96
C LEU A 12 3.94 -0.68 -28.48
N GLN A 13 3.93 -1.28 -29.67
CA GLN A 13 5.14 -1.75 -30.35
C GLN A 13 5.40 -0.88 -31.57
N PHE A 14 6.56 -0.24 -31.59
CA PHE A 14 7.02 0.62 -32.67
C PHE A 14 7.75 -0.20 -33.75
N SER A 15 7.96 0.40 -34.92
CA SER A 15 8.59 -0.26 -36.07
C SER A 15 10.04 -0.69 -35.80
N ASP A 16 10.72 0.01 -34.89
CA ASP A 16 12.09 -0.30 -34.42
C ASP A 16 12.13 -1.40 -33.34
N GLN A 17 11.00 -2.07 -33.07
CA GLN A 17 10.81 -3.06 -32.01
C GLN A 17 10.83 -2.51 -30.58
N THR A 18 10.97 -1.19 -30.40
CA THR A 18 10.79 -0.55 -29.09
C THR A 18 9.37 -0.80 -28.60
N ARG A 19 9.21 -1.08 -27.30
CA ARG A 19 7.91 -1.30 -26.67
C ARG A 19 7.68 -0.29 -25.55
N TRP A 20 6.52 0.34 -25.55
CA TRP A 20 6.03 1.20 -24.46
C TRP A 20 4.74 0.62 -23.88
N VAL A 21 4.40 1.05 -22.67
CA VAL A 21 3.10 0.80 -22.05
C VAL A 21 2.29 2.09 -22.11
N ALA A 22 1.05 1.99 -22.59
CA ALA A 22 0.05 3.03 -22.51
C ALA A 22 -1.01 2.63 -21.47
N ARG A 23 -1.14 3.41 -20.40
CA ARG A 23 -2.21 3.29 -19.40
C ARG A 23 -3.24 4.38 -19.65
N ILE A 24 -4.47 3.99 -19.94
CA ILE A 24 -5.56 4.87 -20.39
C ILE A 24 -6.69 4.85 -19.36
N GLY A 25 -7.11 6.03 -18.87
CA GLY A 25 -8.22 6.14 -17.92
C GLY A 25 -9.58 5.89 -18.59
N LEU A 26 -10.37 4.93 -18.08
CA LEU A 26 -11.64 4.50 -18.67
C LEU A 26 -12.87 5.31 -18.21
N HIS A 27 -12.86 5.89 -17.00
CA HIS A 27 -13.98 6.63 -16.42
C HIS A 27 -13.50 7.87 -15.63
N ARG A 28 -14.33 8.93 -15.51
CA ARG A 28 -13.90 10.24 -14.99
C ARG A 28 -14.68 10.74 -13.77
N PHE A 29 -13.91 11.25 -12.80
CA PHE A 29 -14.24 12.41 -11.95
C PHE A 29 -13.02 13.35 -11.84
N ALA A 30 -13.21 14.63 -11.54
CA ALA A 30 -12.10 15.61 -11.39
C ALA A 30 -11.05 15.20 -10.33
N ALA A 31 -11.47 14.40 -9.33
CA ALA A 31 -10.58 13.79 -8.35
C ALA A 31 -9.53 12.85 -8.98
N ASP A 32 -9.82 12.28 -10.16
CA ASP A 32 -8.94 11.31 -10.82
C ASP A 32 -7.78 11.99 -11.55
N SER A 33 -7.95 13.21 -12.06
CA SER A 33 -6.85 13.99 -12.65
C SER A 33 -5.78 14.37 -11.62
N ALA A 34 -6.18 14.71 -10.39
CA ALA A 34 -5.23 15.02 -9.32
C ALA A 34 -4.46 13.76 -8.87
N LYS A 35 -5.12 12.60 -8.80
CA LYS A 35 -4.47 11.32 -8.51
C LYS A 35 -3.44 10.94 -9.56
N LEU A 36 -3.78 11.09 -10.85
CA LEU A 36 -2.86 10.78 -11.95
C LEU A 36 -1.61 11.67 -11.93
N ARG A 37 -1.78 12.96 -11.64
CA ARG A 37 -0.65 13.89 -11.47
C ARG A 37 0.26 13.45 -10.32
N ASN A 38 -0.31 13.13 -9.16
CA ASN A 38 0.44 12.71 -7.99
C ASN A 38 1.18 11.37 -8.22
N GLU A 39 0.57 10.44 -8.96
CA GLU A 39 1.22 9.19 -9.39
C GLU A 39 2.47 9.49 -10.23
N VAL A 40 2.34 10.34 -11.26
CA VAL A 40 3.47 10.72 -12.13
C VAL A 40 4.56 11.45 -11.35
N ASP A 41 4.20 12.33 -10.43
CA ASP A 41 5.15 13.05 -9.56
C ASP A 41 5.91 12.08 -8.64
N ALA A 42 5.23 11.08 -8.07
CA ALA A 42 5.87 10.04 -7.27
C ALA A 42 6.84 9.19 -8.12
N MET A 43 6.44 8.78 -9.32
CA MET A 43 7.31 8.02 -10.24
C MET A 43 8.57 8.80 -10.61
N HIS A 44 8.45 10.10 -10.91
CA HIS A 44 9.62 10.95 -11.19
C HIS A 44 10.53 11.08 -9.97
N LEU A 45 9.98 11.33 -8.77
CA LEU A 45 10.75 11.39 -7.52
C LEU A 45 11.57 10.12 -7.32
N ILE A 46 10.94 8.96 -7.45
CA ILE A 46 11.59 7.67 -7.23
C ILE A 46 12.66 7.42 -8.29
N LYS A 47 12.38 7.70 -9.56
CA LYS A 47 13.36 7.54 -10.65
C LYS A 47 14.59 8.41 -10.45
N GLU A 48 14.44 9.60 -9.87
CA GLU A 48 15.54 10.53 -9.60
C GLU A 48 16.32 10.19 -8.31
N LYS A 49 15.67 9.63 -7.29
CA LYS A 49 16.26 9.49 -5.94
C LYS A 49 16.60 8.06 -5.54
N CYS A 50 15.97 7.05 -6.16
CA CYS A 50 16.17 5.64 -5.83
C CYS A 50 16.97 4.92 -6.92
N LYS A 51 17.59 3.80 -6.55
CA LYS A 51 18.33 2.93 -7.48
C LYS A 51 17.49 1.77 -7.99
N PHE A 52 16.46 1.37 -7.23
CA PHE A 52 15.55 0.32 -7.70
C PHE A 52 14.72 0.81 -8.89
N PRO A 53 14.38 -0.08 -9.83
CA PRO A 53 13.76 0.32 -11.07
C PRO A 53 12.27 0.68 -10.90
N VAL A 54 11.90 1.86 -11.41
CA VAL A 54 10.52 2.22 -11.76
C VAL A 54 10.45 2.54 -13.26
N PRO A 55 9.34 2.23 -13.95
CA PRO A 55 9.19 2.55 -15.36
C PRO A 55 9.42 4.04 -15.61
N ARG A 56 10.27 4.38 -16.59
CA ARG A 56 10.39 5.77 -17.02
C ARG A 56 9.09 6.25 -17.66
N VAL A 57 8.54 7.35 -17.18
CA VAL A 57 7.43 8.06 -17.85
C VAL A 57 8.00 8.82 -19.05
N PHE A 58 7.42 8.59 -20.24
CA PHE A 58 7.80 9.27 -21.48
C PHE A 58 6.92 10.49 -21.74
N ALA A 59 5.61 10.34 -21.55
CA ALA A 59 4.62 11.40 -21.72
C ALA A 59 3.37 11.06 -20.92
N TYR A 60 2.59 12.06 -20.54
CA TYR A 60 1.30 11.87 -19.89
C TYR A 60 0.39 13.07 -20.16
N GLU A 61 -0.91 12.82 -20.17
CA GLU A 61 -1.95 13.86 -20.23
C GLU A 61 -2.95 13.60 -19.11
N ILE A 62 -3.32 14.64 -18.38
CA ILE A 62 -4.19 14.51 -17.19
C ILE A 62 -5.65 14.89 -17.43
N ASP A 63 -5.96 15.50 -18.58
CA ASP A 63 -7.30 15.97 -18.95
C ASP A 63 -7.82 15.29 -20.23
N ASP A 64 -9.10 15.50 -20.58
CA ASP A 64 -9.70 15.07 -21.87
C ASP A 64 -9.26 15.92 -23.05
N LYS A 65 -8.77 17.14 -22.78
CA LYS A 65 -8.60 18.18 -23.79
C LYS A 65 -7.30 17.98 -24.55
N ASN A 66 -7.00 16.72 -24.84
CA ASN A 66 -5.88 16.25 -25.63
C ASN A 66 -6.41 15.45 -26.85
N PRO A 67 -5.60 15.24 -27.89
CA PRO A 67 -6.04 14.57 -29.13
C PRO A 67 -6.57 13.14 -28.97
N VAL A 68 -6.18 12.43 -27.89
CA VAL A 68 -6.66 11.07 -27.58
C VAL A 68 -8.05 11.11 -26.94
N GLY A 69 -8.45 12.25 -26.37
CA GLY A 69 -9.74 12.45 -25.72
C GLY A 69 -9.86 11.84 -24.33
N VAL A 70 -8.77 11.29 -23.77
CA VAL A 70 -8.70 10.61 -22.47
C VAL A 70 -7.36 10.89 -21.76
N PRO A 71 -7.33 10.94 -20.41
CA PRO A 71 -6.07 10.96 -19.68
C PRO A 71 -5.28 9.68 -19.93
N PHE A 72 -3.96 9.81 -20.04
CA PHE A 72 -3.08 8.67 -20.26
C PHE A 72 -1.69 8.88 -19.66
N ILE A 73 -0.99 7.76 -19.44
CA ILE A 73 0.45 7.74 -19.20
C ILE A 73 1.09 6.82 -20.25
N LEU A 74 2.12 7.31 -20.91
CA LEU A 74 3.04 6.53 -21.74
C LEU A 74 4.34 6.31 -20.96
N MET A 75 4.73 5.06 -20.78
CA MET A 75 5.89 4.70 -19.96
C MET A 75 6.66 3.51 -20.52
N GLU A 76 7.86 3.31 -19.97
CA GLU A 76 8.77 2.20 -20.26
C GLU A 76 8.08 0.84 -20.09
N PHE A 77 8.27 -0.03 -21.08
CA PHE A 77 7.91 -1.44 -20.96
C PHE A 77 9.01 -2.18 -20.22
N LEU A 78 8.67 -2.76 -19.07
CA LEU A 78 9.57 -3.67 -18.35
C LEU A 78 9.44 -5.08 -18.96
N PRO A 79 10.54 -5.71 -19.41
CA PRO A 79 10.50 -7.00 -20.11
C PRO A 79 10.33 -8.19 -19.16
N GLY A 80 9.22 -8.20 -18.43
CA GLY A 80 8.85 -9.26 -17.48
C GLY A 80 7.34 -9.33 -17.27
N ASN A 81 6.91 -10.24 -16.40
CA ASN A 81 5.53 -10.35 -15.94
C ASN A 81 5.41 -9.82 -14.52
N THR A 82 4.19 -9.51 -14.08
CA THR A 82 3.94 -9.30 -12.65
C THR A 82 4.32 -10.57 -11.89
N ALA A 83 4.77 -10.46 -10.64
CA ALA A 83 5.11 -11.63 -9.84
C ALA A 83 3.89 -12.53 -9.57
N MET A 84 2.67 -11.99 -9.70
CA MET A 84 1.42 -12.76 -9.69
C MET A 84 1.23 -13.62 -10.95
N ASP A 85 1.65 -13.11 -12.11
CA ASP A 85 1.42 -13.74 -13.42
C ASP A 85 2.66 -14.50 -13.97
N ALA A 86 3.82 -14.35 -13.33
CA ALA A 86 5.05 -15.08 -13.67
C ALA A 86 4.91 -16.59 -13.41
N ALA A 87 5.76 -17.41 -14.02
CA ALA A 87 5.79 -18.88 -13.82
C ALA A 87 4.43 -19.61 -13.96
N GLY A 88 3.59 -19.15 -14.91
CA GLY A 88 2.29 -19.75 -15.21
C GLY A 88 1.12 -19.11 -14.47
N GLY A 89 1.39 -18.16 -13.57
CA GLY A 89 0.41 -17.24 -13.01
C GLY A 89 -0.70 -17.90 -12.19
N TYR A 90 -1.88 -17.28 -12.22
CA TYR A 90 -3.03 -17.70 -11.41
C TYR A 90 -3.42 -19.17 -11.64
N ASP A 91 -3.38 -19.64 -12.88
CA ASP A 91 -3.79 -21.01 -13.23
C ASP A 91 -2.87 -22.08 -12.63
N VAL A 92 -1.59 -21.76 -12.40
CA VAL A 92 -0.60 -22.71 -11.87
C VAL A 92 -0.47 -22.64 -10.35
N HIS A 93 -0.48 -21.44 -9.77
CA HIS A 93 -0.17 -21.24 -8.35
C HIS A 93 -1.14 -20.30 -7.63
N GLY A 94 -2.32 -20.04 -8.20
CA GLY A 94 -3.38 -19.24 -7.56
C GLY A 94 -2.97 -17.82 -7.24
N GLY A 95 -2.03 -17.27 -8.01
CA GLY A 95 -1.43 -15.95 -7.82
C GLY A 95 -0.38 -15.89 -6.71
N GLN A 96 -0.13 -16.97 -5.96
CA GLN A 96 0.89 -16.97 -4.90
C GLN A 96 2.31 -17.06 -5.46
N ILE A 97 3.29 -16.48 -4.77
CA ILE A 97 4.70 -16.65 -5.17
C ILE A 97 5.11 -18.12 -5.00
N PRO A 98 5.62 -18.80 -6.06
CA PRO A 98 6.06 -20.18 -5.96
C PRO A 98 7.20 -20.33 -4.95
N VAL A 99 7.15 -21.42 -4.16
CA VAL A 99 8.06 -21.63 -3.01
C VAL A 99 9.53 -21.54 -3.41
N ALA A 100 9.91 -22.07 -4.57
CA ALA A 100 11.28 -22.06 -5.07
C ALA A 100 11.86 -20.65 -5.26
N TYR A 101 11.01 -19.65 -5.52
CA TYR A 101 11.43 -18.28 -5.82
C TYR A 101 11.24 -17.31 -4.65
N ARG A 102 10.53 -17.69 -3.58
CA ARG A 102 10.16 -16.80 -2.47
C ARG A 102 11.35 -16.08 -1.85
N GLN A 103 12.42 -16.80 -1.54
CA GLN A 103 13.63 -16.21 -0.94
C GLN A 103 14.25 -15.12 -1.83
N ILE A 104 14.37 -15.39 -3.13
CA ILE A 104 14.94 -14.45 -4.10
C ILE A 104 14.04 -13.23 -4.25
N PHE A 105 12.74 -13.47 -4.43
CA PHE A 105 11.74 -12.43 -4.58
C PHE A 105 11.67 -11.53 -3.34
N TYR A 106 11.54 -12.11 -2.14
CA TYR A 106 11.42 -11.35 -0.89
C TYR A 106 12.66 -10.50 -0.63
N ARG A 107 13.86 -11.01 -0.91
CA ARG A 107 15.10 -10.22 -0.79
C ARG A 107 15.10 -9.02 -1.73
N SER A 108 14.76 -9.24 -3.00
CA SER A 108 14.71 -8.19 -4.02
C SER A 108 13.63 -7.13 -3.68
N VAL A 109 12.49 -7.55 -3.13
CA VAL A 109 11.45 -6.63 -2.63
C VAL A 109 11.91 -5.88 -1.38
N ALA A 110 12.62 -6.52 -0.46
CA ALA A 110 13.19 -5.86 0.73
C ALA A 110 14.15 -4.73 0.33
N GLU A 111 15.00 -4.95 -0.68
CA GLU A 111 15.90 -3.93 -1.22
C GLU A 111 15.15 -2.72 -1.79
N CYS A 112 14.03 -2.95 -2.48
CA CYS A 112 13.17 -1.87 -2.96
C CYS A 112 12.49 -1.15 -1.80
N HIS A 113 11.94 -1.91 -0.83
CA HIS A 113 11.19 -1.36 0.30
C HIS A 113 12.06 -0.45 1.19
N VAL A 114 13.31 -0.84 1.45
CA VAL A 114 14.29 0.01 2.16
C VAL A 114 14.54 1.32 1.41
N GLN A 115 14.67 1.27 0.09
CA GLN A 115 14.90 2.49 -0.70
C GLN A 115 13.68 3.41 -0.77
N ILE A 116 12.47 2.85 -0.88
CA ILE A 116 11.21 3.62 -0.85
C ILE A 116 11.08 4.35 0.47
N THR A 117 11.25 3.63 1.59
CA THR A 117 11.07 4.18 2.95
C THR A 117 12.22 5.08 3.40
N ALA A 118 13.34 5.09 2.66
CA ALA A 118 14.40 6.07 2.82
C ALA A 118 14.03 7.44 2.22
N LEU A 119 13.04 7.52 1.30
CA LEU A 119 12.49 8.79 0.85
C LEU A 119 11.56 9.33 1.93
N ARG A 120 11.99 10.37 2.65
CA ARG A 120 11.23 10.93 3.76
C ARG A 120 11.06 12.43 3.65
N PHE A 121 9.91 12.90 4.11
CA PHE A 121 9.52 14.31 4.06
C PHE A 121 9.10 14.82 5.43
N SER A 122 9.09 16.14 5.62
CA SER A 122 8.66 16.78 6.87
C SER A 122 7.15 16.76 7.09
N LYS A 123 6.36 16.42 6.05
CA LYS A 123 4.89 16.41 6.10
C LYS A 123 4.30 15.10 5.61
N ILE A 124 3.07 14.85 6.01
CA ILE A 124 2.24 13.70 5.63
C ILE A 124 1.25 14.15 4.55
N GLY A 125 1.21 13.45 3.42
CA GLY A 125 0.39 13.85 2.28
C GLY A 125 0.77 13.17 0.98
N THR A 126 0.33 13.75 -0.14
CA THR A 126 0.63 13.26 -1.49
C THR A 126 1.88 13.91 -2.05
N VAL A 127 2.63 13.20 -2.90
CA VAL A 127 3.79 13.79 -3.58
C VAL A 127 3.29 14.77 -4.64
N VAL A 128 3.83 15.99 -4.61
CA VAL A 128 3.56 17.02 -5.62
C VAL A 128 4.87 17.60 -6.13
N ARG A 129 4.97 17.82 -7.44
CA ARG A 129 6.14 18.45 -8.05
C ARG A 129 5.83 19.89 -8.43
N SER A 130 6.69 20.82 -8.00
CA SER A 130 6.59 22.23 -8.38
C SER A 130 7.02 22.45 -9.83
N GLY A 131 6.67 23.61 -10.41
CA GLY A 131 7.12 23.99 -11.74
C GLY A 131 8.65 24.13 -11.88
N GLU A 132 9.35 24.31 -10.76
CA GLU A 132 10.82 24.38 -10.68
C GLU A 132 11.47 22.99 -10.55
N GLY A 133 10.66 21.92 -10.50
CA GLY A 133 11.12 20.54 -10.43
C GLY A 133 11.34 20.01 -9.01
N GLU A 134 11.07 20.82 -7.97
CA GLU A 134 11.19 20.41 -6.58
C GLU A 134 10.00 19.56 -6.12
N TYR A 135 10.26 18.56 -5.28
CA TYR A 135 9.23 17.70 -4.71
C TYR A 135 8.81 18.19 -3.33
N ASN A 136 7.51 18.38 -3.16
CA ASN A 136 6.86 18.79 -1.92
C ASN A 136 5.72 17.82 -1.57
N ILE A 137 5.05 18.08 -0.46
CA ILE A 137 3.92 17.27 0.01
C ILE A 137 2.64 18.12 -0.03
N GLY A 138 1.64 17.63 -0.75
CA GLY A 138 0.31 18.19 -0.89
C GLY A 138 -0.76 17.46 -0.07
N PRO A 139 -2.02 17.92 -0.11
CA PRO A 139 -3.12 17.31 0.62
C PRO A 139 -3.48 15.91 0.09
N PHE A 140 -4.13 15.11 0.94
CA PHE A 140 -4.86 13.92 0.53
C PHE A 140 -6.24 14.29 -0.04
N PRO A 141 -6.69 13.62 -1.11
CA PRO A 141 -8.08 13.69 -1.54
C PRO A 141 -9.03 13.24 -0.41
N GLY A 142 -10.00 14.08 -0.05
CA GLY A 142 -11.06 13.78 0.92
C GLY A 142 -10.69 13.95 2.40
N ILE A 143 -9.41 13.89 2.78
CA ILE A 143 -8.95 14.08 4.17
C ILE A 143 -8.29 15.46 4.38
N GLY A 144 -7.73 16.07 3.33
CA GLY A 144 -7.03 17.35 3.41
C GLY A 144 -5.55 17.23 3.74
N GLY A 145 -4.97 18.24 4.38
CA GLY A 145 -3.54 18.37 4.64
C GLY A 145 -2.86 19.40 3.71
N PRO A 146 -1.53 19.32 3.50
CA PRO A 146 -0.58 18.36 4.09
C PRO A 146 -0.50 18.53 5.62
N PHE A 147 -0.13 17.47 6.34
CA PHE A 147 -0.07 17.49 7.81
C PHE A 147 1.37 17.58 8.32
N ASP A 148 1.61 18.49 9.27
CA ASP A 148 2.92 18.67 9.91
C ASP A 148 3.17 17.68 11.07
N SER A 149 2.16 16.87 11.42
CA SER A 149 2.30 15.86 12.46
C SER A 149 1.44 14.61 12.27
N ALA A 150 1.90 13.49 12.79
CA ALA A 150 1.15 12.23 12.83
C ALA A 150 -0.16 12.39 13.61
N THR A 151 -0.14 13.11 14.73
CA THR A 151 -1.36 13.44 15.50
C THR A 151 -2.41 14.13 14.62
N SER A 152 -2.05 15.19 13.92
CA SER A 152 -3.00 15.91 13.04
C SER A 152 -3.52 15.05 11.90
N PHE A 153 -2.71 14.12 11.39
CA PHE A 153 -3.16 13.15 10.38
C PHE A 153 -4.19 12.17 10.96
N PHE A 154 -3.94 11.59 12.14
CA PHE A 154 -4.86 10.65 12.78
C PHE A 154 -6.18 11.33 13.17
N GLU A 155 -6.13 12.57 13.67
CA GLU A 155 -7.32 13.38 13.97
C GLU A 155 -8.15 13.64 12.71
N ALA A 156 -7.50 14.03 11.60
CA ALA A 156 -8.18 14.24 10.32
C ALA A 156 -8.74 12.94 9.72
N TRP A 157 -8.00 11.83 9.82
CA TRP A 157 -8.48 10.51 9.41
C TRP A 157 -9.76 10.14 10.16
N ALA A 158 -9.77 10.31 11.48
CA ALA A 158 -10.94 10.04 12.31
C ALA A 158 -12.13 10.95 11.97
N GLU A 159 -11.86 12.20 11.58
CA GLU A 159 -12.90 13.15 11.24
C GLU A 159 -13.51 12.90 9.85
N HIS A 160 -12.73 12.46 8.87
CA HIS A 160 -13.18 12.41 7.47
C HIS A 160 -13.44 11.01 6.92
N ILE A 161 -12.79 9.96 7.46
CA ILE A 161 -12.99 8.60 6.96
C ILE A 161 -14.25 7.98 7.55
N ARG A 162 -15.00 7.27 6.71
CA ARG A 162 -16.25 6.61 7.07
C ARG A 162 -16.20 5.15 6.64
N PHE A 163 -16.82 4.30 7.43
CA PHE A 163 -17.03 2.91 7.07
C PHE A 163 -17.95 2.84 5.84
N PRO A 164 -17.58 2.14 4.76
CA PRO A 164 -18.30 2.21 3.48
C PRO A 164 -19.61 1.40 3.45
N LEU A 165 -19.88 0.54 4.43
CA LEU A 165 -21.10 -0.26 4.48
C LEU A 165 -22.17 0.37 5.36
N GLU A 166 -23.37 0.45 4.80
CA GLU A 166 -24.56 0.91 5.52
C GLU A 166 -24.98 -0.05 6.65
N LYS A 167 -25.52 0.50 7.73
CA LYS A 167 -25.96 -0.25 8.92
C LYS A 167 -26.86 -1.46 8.57
N HIS A 168 -27.82 -1.28 7.67
CA HIS A 168 -28.74 -2.36 7.29
C HIS A 168 -28.01 -3.53 6.63
N ARG A 169 -26.99 -3.25 5.79
CA ARG A 169 -26.18 -4.28 5.13
C ARG A 169 -25.38 -5.07 6.15
N ILE A 170 -24.82 -4.38 7.15
CA ILE A 170 -24.06 -5.02 8.24
C ILE A 170 -24.98 -5.98 9.03
N LEU A 171 -26.18 -5.53 9.40
CA LEU A 171 -27.15 -6.36 10.12
C LEU A 171 -27.58 -7.60 9.32
N GLU A 172 -27.72 -7.46 8.01
CA GLU A 172 -28.06 -8.55 7.10
C GLU A 172 -26.90 -9.56 6.96
N MET A 173 -25.68 -9.06 6.69
CA MET A 173 -24.46 -9.87 6.55
C MET A 173 -24.13 -10.66 7.83
N MET A 174 -24.50 -10.12 9.01
CA MET A 174 -24.23 -10.72 10.32
C MET A 174 -25.47 -11.32 10.97
N LYS A 175 -26.48 -11.73 10.20
CA LYS A 175 -27.69 -12.35 10.74
C LYS A 175 -27.34 -13.61 11.54
N GLY A 176 -27.72 -13.65 12.82
CA GLY A 176 -27.39 -14.73 13.75
C GLY A 176 -26.01 -14.60 14.42
N GLY A 177 -25.24 -13.57 14.09
CA GLY A 177 -23.96 -13.25 14.71
C GLY A 177 -24.04 -12.02 15.64
N PRO A 178 -22.89 -11.55 16.16
CA PRO A 178 -22.80 -10.43 17.10
C PRO A 178 -22.91 -9.05 16.42
N ALA A 179 -23.90 -8.86 15.55
CA ALA A 179 -24.03 -7.70 14.67
C ALA A 179 -24.05 -6.36 15.42
N GLN A 180 -24.75 -6.28 16.54
CA GLN A 180 -24.85 -5.05 17.34
C GLN A 180 -23.50 -4.65 17.95
N ARG A 181 -22.71 -5.63 18.40
CA ARG A 181 -21.39 -5.38 18.98
C ARG A 181 -20.39 -4.93 17.92
N VAL A 182 -20.42 -5.54 16.73
CA VAL A 182 -19.60 -5.12 15.60
C VAL A 182 -19.98 -3.71 15.14
N LEU A 183 -21.27 -3.39 15.07
CA LEU A 183 -21.74 -2.03 14.78
C LEU A 183 -21.24 -1.00 15.80
N ALA A 184 -21.29 -1.32 17.09
CA ALA A 184 -20.75 -0.44 18.13
C ALA A 184 -19.24 -0.20 17.93
N ALA A 185 -18.47 -1.27 17.74
CA ALA A 185 -17.02 -1.18 17.51
C ALA A 185 -16.68 -0.32 16.26
N ILE A 186 -17.40 -0.49 15.15
CA ILE A 186 -17.24 0.31 13.93
C ILE A 186 -17.56 1.80 14.19
N ASN A 187 -18.63 2.09 14.92
CA ASN A 187 -19.05 3.48 15.17
C ASN A 187 -18.11 4.20 16.15
N GLU A 188 -17.53 3.48 17.11
CA GLU A 188 -16.64 4.04 18.13
C GLU A 188 -15.21 4.22 17.63
N PHE A 189 -14.77 3.42 16.66
CA PHE A 189 -13.38 3.36 16.21
C PHE A 189 -12.77 4.73 15.81
N PRO A 190 -13.44 5.60 15.02
CA PRO A 190 -12.88 6.91 14.71
C PRO A 190 -12.64 7.77 15.96
N SER A 191 -13.58 7.75 16.92
CA SER A 191 -13.45 8.50 18.18
C SER A 191 -12.32 7.95 19.05
N GLN A 192 -12.12 6.63 19.04
CA GLN A 192 -11.01 5.97 19.73
C GLN A 192 -9.66 6.37 19.11
N ILE A 193 -9.51 6.31 17.78
CA ILE A 193 -8.31 6.78 17.06
C ILE A 193 -8.00 8.24 17.44
N LYS A 194 -9.01 9.11 17.44
CA LYS A 194 -8.85 10.51 17.84
C LYS A 194 -8.36 10.66 19.29
N ALA A 195 -8.87 9.82 20.21
CA ALA A 195 -8.47 9.86 21.61
C ALA A 195 -7.02 9.40 21.83
N VAL A 196 -6.54 8.43 21.06
CA VAL A 196 -5.18 7.88 21.19
C VAL A 196 -4.14 8.53 20.27
N ALA A 197 -4.53 9.37 19.30
CA ALA A 197 -3.67 10.00 18.30
C ALA A 197 -2.36 10.59 18.85
N ARG A 198 -2.43 11.28 20.00
CA ARG A 198 -1.27 11.90 20.67
C ARG A 198 -0.29 10.89 21.26
N ARG A 199 -0.77 9.71 21.67
CA ARG A 199 0.03 8.65 22.33
C ARG A 199 0.66 7.69 21.33
N MET A 200 0.01 7.49 20.18
CA MET A 200 0.46 6.58 19.12
C MET A 200 1.75 7.06 18.42
N SER A 201 2.01 8.36 18.45
CA SER A 201 3.07 8.97 17.63
C SER A 201 4.43 8.93 18.32
N CYS A 202 5.19 7.85 18.13
CA CYS A 202 6.58 7.76 18.63
C CYS A 202 7.52 8.78 17.96
N ASN A 203 7.14 9.28 16.78
CA ASN A 203 7.80 10.37 16.08
C ASN A 203 6.77 11.31 15.44
N ASN A 204 6.18 12.18 16.26
CA ASN A 204 5.04 12.99 15.86
C ASN A 204 5.33 13.98 14.72
N HIS A 205 6.58 14.43 14.55
CA HIS A 205 6.95 15.46 13.56
C HIS A 205 7.85 14.93 12.43
N GLY A 206 7.90 13.59 12.28
CA GLY A 206 8.60 12.96 11.19
C GLY A 206 10.14 12.91 11.36
N PRO A 207 10.89 12.62 10.29
CA PRO A 207 10.43 12.64 8.91
C PRO A 207 9.55 11.41 8.57
N PHE A 208 8.62 11.58 7.63
CA PHE A 208 7.61 10.61 7.23
C PHE A 208 8.01 9.91 5.93
N PRO A 209 8.10 8.57 5.89
CA PRO A 209 8.50 7.83 4.70
C PRO A 209 7.42 7.82 3.62
N LEU A 210 7.85 7.83 2.37
CA LEU A 210 7.01 7.48 1.23
C LEU A 210 6.57 6.01 1.34
N CYS A 211 5.32 5.75 1.00
CA CYS A 211 4.71 4.43 1.00
C CYS A 211 3.98 4.20 -0.33
N HIS A 212 4.03 2.97 -0.81
CA HIS A 212 3.23 2.51 -1.94
C HIS A 212 1.87 2.04 -1.41
N ALA A 213 0.77 2.62 -1.91
CA ALA A 213 -0.57 2.36 -1.36
C ALA A 213 -1.06 0.92 -1.60
N ASP A 214 -0.64 0.31 -2.71
CA ASP A 214 -1.00 -1.06 -3.07
C ASP A 214 0.24 -1.95 -3.31
N PHE A 215 1.05 -2.15 -2.27
CA PHE A 215 2.33 -2.86 -2.39
C PHE A 215 2.16 -4.39 -2.47
N LEU A 216 1.47 -4.85 -3.51
CA LEU A 216 1.18 -6.24 -3.83
C LEU A 216 2.08 -6.77 -4.94
N HIS A 217 2.24 -8.09 -5.01
CA HIS A 217 3.02 -8.77 -6.04
C HIS A 217 2.37 -8.70 -7.43
N SER A 218 1.11 -8.29 -7.55
CA SER A 218 0.47 -7.89 -8.81
C SER A 218 1.04 -6.59 -9.38
N ASN A 219 1.65 -5.74 -8.53
CA ASN A 219 2.22 -4.45 -8.91
C ASN A 219 3.77 -4.48 -8.94
N ILE A 220 4.36 -5.67 -8.94
CA ILE A 220 5.82 -5.87 -8.96
C ILE A 220 6.14 -6.72 -10.19
N VAL A 221 6.86 -6.14 -11.15
CA VAL A 221 7.33 -6.83 -12.35
C VAL A 221 8.65 -7.52 -12.05
N VAL A 222 8.78 -8.77 -12.49
CA VAL A 222 9.96 -9.60 -12.25
C VAL A 222 10.52 -10.22 -13.52
N ASP A 223 11.80 -10.57 -13.46
CA ASP A 223 12.45 -11.40 -14.48
C ASP A 223 12.16 -12.90 -14.26
N GLU A 224 12.74 -13.75 -15.11
CA GLU A 224 12.58 -15.21 -15.05
C GLU A 224 13.12 -15.83 -13.75
N SER A 225 14.01 -15.12 -13.03
CA SER A 225 14.57 -15.53 -11.74
C SER A 225 13.82 -14.95 -10.54
N PHE A 226 12.69 -14.26 -10.77
CA PHE A 226 11.91 -13.54 -9.76
C PHE A 226 12.66 -12.37 -9.09
N GLN A 227 13.68 -11.80 -9.74
CA GLN A 227 14.26 -10.52 -9.34
C GLN A 227 13.37 -9.37 -9.79
N VAL A 228 13.26 -8.32 -8.97
CA VAL A 228 12.43 -7.15 -9.27
C VAL A 228 13.02 -6.37 -10.45
N LEU A 229 12.26 -6.32 -11.55
CA LEU A 229 12.52 -5.43 -12.69
C LEU A 229 11.85 -4.08 -12.53
N GLY A 230 10.83 -3.97 -11.69
CA GLY A 230 10.33 -2.69 -11.21
C GLY A 230 8.97 -2.75 -10.55
N ILE A 231 8.65 -1.66 -9.84
CA ILE A 231 7.37 -1.49 -9.16
C ILE A 231 6.51 -0.51 -9.97
N ILE A 232 5.27 -0.89 -10.23
CA ILE A 232 4.30 -0.16 -11.05
C ILE A 232 3.09 0.25 -10.23
N ASP A 233 2.21 1.05 -10.83
CA ASP A 233 0.96 1.52 -10.22
C ASP A 233 1.15 2.29 -8.91
N TRP A 234 1.82 3.44 -9.03
CA TRP A 234 2.09 4.36 -7.92
C TRP A 234 0.87 5.24 -7.56
N GLU A 235 -0.33 4.85 -7.99
CA GLU A 235 -1.55 5.54 -7.64
C GLU A 235 -1.75 5.52 -6.12
N GLY A 236 -1.99 6.70 -5.54
CA GLY A 236 -2.16 6.85 -4.09
C GLY A 236 -0.85 6.82 -3.28
N ALA A 237 0.32 6.80 -3.93
CA ALA A 237 1.60 6.96 -3.23
C ALA A 237 1.62 8.23 -2.36
N CYS A 238 2.03 8.06 -1.11
CA CYS A 238 1.93 9.12 -0.11
C CYS A 238 2.95 8.93 1.01
N THR A 239 3.19 10.00 1.77
CA THR A 239 3.95 9.93 3.01
C THR A 239 3.02 9.66 4.18
N LEU A 240 3.43 8.79 5.11
CA LEU A 240 2.59 8.34 6.24
C LEU A 240 3.36 8.38 7.58
N PRO A 241 2.66 8.42 8.73
CA PRO A 241 3.27 8.12 10.02
C PRO A 241 4.01 6.78 10.01
N LEU A 242 5.10 6.66 10.78
CA LEU A 242 5.87 5.42 10.90
C LEU A 242 5.00 4.24 11.39
N GLN A 243 3.99 4.53 12.22
CA GLN A 243 3.01 3.58 12.73
C GLN A 243 2.20 2.89 11.63
N LEU A 244 2.16 3.47 10.41
CA LEU A 244 1.40 2.95 9.28
C LEU A 244 2.28 2.31 8.20
N VAL A 245 3.58 2.21 8.43
CA VAL A 245 4.49 1.45 7.57
C VAL A 245 4.26 -0.05 7.84
N THR A 246 3.93 -0.80 6.79
CA THR A 246 3.52 -2.20 6.90
C THR A 246 4.31 -3.09 5.94
N PHE A 247 4.18 -4.40 6.12
CA PHE A 247 4.72 -5.38 5.17
C PHE A 247 4.10 -5.22 3.77
N PRO A 248 4.79 -5.66 2.71
CA PRO A 248 4.14 -5.89 1.42
C PRO A 248 2.88 -6.75 1.60
N GLY A 249 1.83 -6.47 0.83
CA GLY A 249 0.49 -7.02 1.11
C GLY A 249 0.40 -8.56 1.05
N PHE A 250 1.32 -9.22 0.33
CA PHE A 250 1.42 -10.69 0.29
C PHE A 250 1.98 -11.32 1.57
N LEU A 251 2.61 -10.53 2.43
CA LEU A 251 3.03 -10.91 3.78
C LEU A 251 2.06 -10.40 4.86
N ASN A 252 0.97 -9.74 4.48
CA ASN A 252 0.03 -9.20 5.44
C ASN A 252 -0.67 -10.32 6.23
N VAL A 253 -0.85 -10.08 7.52
CA VAL A 253 -1.42 -11.01 8.49
C VAL A 253 -2.46 -10.25 9.30
N MET A 254 -3.61 -10.88 9.53
CA MET A 254 -4.62 -10.33 10.42
C MET A 254 -4.12 -10.35 11.88
N PRO A 255 -4.21 -9.23 12.61
CA PRO A 255 -3.85 -9.19 14.02
C PRO A 255 -4.67 -10.20 14.82
N ILE A 256 -4.04 -10.83 15.82
CA ILE A 256 -4.69 -11.83 16.68
C ILE A 256 -5.91 -11.22 17.37
N SER A 257 -5.81 -9.97 17.83
CA SER A 257 -6.90 -9.22 18.45
C SER A 257 -8.10 -9.00 17.52
N PHE A 258 -7.89 -9.08 16.20
CA PHE A 258 -8.92 -8.93 15.17
C PHE A 258 -9.49 -10.27 14.66
N ASP A 259 -8.92 -11.41 15.06
CA ASP A 259 -9.30 -12.74 14.60
C ASP A 259 -10.04 -13.55 15.69
N SER A 260 -10.60 -14.71 15.33
CA SER A 260 -11.21 -15.64 16.28
C SER A 260 -10.13 -16.32 17.13
N PRO A 261 -10.29 -16.39 18.47
CA PRO A 261 -9.39 -17.16 19.34
C PRO A 261 -9.27 -18.64 18.94
N ASP A 262 -10.32 -19.21 18.34
CA ASP A 262 -10.34 -20.62 17.89
C ASP A 262 -9.36 -20.90 16.74
N ASN A 263 -8.87 -19.85 16.06
CA ASN A 263 -7.88 -19.97 15.00
C ASN A 263 -6.45 -20.15 15.54
N TYR A 264 -6.25 -20.17 16.85
CA TYR A 264 -4.94 -20.24 17.49
C TYR A 264 -4.86 -21.36 18.53
N TYR A 265 -3.69 -21.98 18.62
CA TYR A 265 -3.36 -22.88 19.73
C TYR A 265 -3.14 -22.10 21.03
N LYS A 266 -3.03 -22.83 22.15
CA LYS A 266 -2.81 -22.23 23.48
C LYS A 266 -1.50 -21.44 23.60
N ASP A 267 -0.53 -21.69 22.73
CA ASP A 267 0.74 -20.98 22.65
C ASP A 267 0.68 -19.73 21.74
N GLY A 268 -0.49 -19.42 21.17
CA GLY A 268 -0.72 -18.28 20.27
C GLY A 268 -0.33 -18.53 18.81
N GLN A 269 0.14 -19.73 18.46
CA GLN A 269 0.43 -20.07 17.07
C GLN A 269 -0.86 -20.31 16.27
N PRO A 270 -0.96 -19.85 15.02
CA PRO A 270 -2.10 -20.17 14.16
C PRO A 270 -2.31 -21.68 14.01
N VAL A 271 -3.55 -22.13 13.98
CA VAL A 271 -3.93 -23.52 13.66
C VAL A 271 -3.76 -23.80 12.17
N ASP A 272 -3.98 -22.78 11.33
CA ASP A 272 -3.76 -22.89 9.88
C ASP A 272 -2.25 -22.93 9.55
N GLY A 273 -1.86 -23.95 8.77
CA GLY A 273 -0.47 -24.15 8.37
C GLY A 273 0.06 -23.07 7.43
N GLN A 274 -0.79 -22.50 6.58
CA GLN A 274 -0.38 -21.42 5.68
C GLN A 274 -0.13 -20.12 6.44
N GLN A 275 -0.98 -19.79 7.41
CA GLN A 275 -0.79 -18.64 8.30
C GLN A 275 0.49 -18.77 9.13
N ARG A 276 0.77 -19.96 9.69
CA ARG A 276 2.05 -20.23 10.36
C ARG A 276 3.24 -20.02 9.43
N GLN A 277 3.17 -20.49 8.19
CA GLN A 277 4.24 -20.26 7.22
C GLN A 277 4.39 -18.76 6.90
N ARG A 278 3.29 -18.01 6.77
CA ARG A 278 3.35 -16.56 6.53
C ARG A 278 3.99 -15.80 7.69
N TRP A 279 3.79 -16.25 8.94
CA TRP A 279 4.48 -15.66 10.10
C TRP A 279 5.99 -15.89 10.04
N LYS A 280 6.44 -17.08 9.61
CA LYS A 280 7.86 -17.35 9.36
C LYS A 280 8.40 -16.48 8.23
N ASP A 281 7.66 -16.40 7.12
CA ASP A 281 8.02 -15.56 5.98
C ASP A 281 8.15 -14.07 6.40
N ARG A 282 7.33 -13.57 7.33
CA ARG A 282 7.47 -12.22 7.90
C ARG A 282 8.79 -12.06 8.68
N GLU A 283 9.14 -13.01 9.54
CA GLU A 283 10.41 -12.95 10.29
C GLU A 283 11.62 -12.99 9.34
N ASP A 284 11.60 -13.89 8.36
CA ASP A 284 12.64 -13.97 7.32
C ASP A 284 12.73 -12.65 6.54
N TYR A 285 11.59 -12.05 6.17
CA TYR A 285 11.56 -10.77 5.46
C TYR A 285 12.14 -9.62 6.31
N VAL A 286 11.86 -9.56 7.60
CA VAL A 286 12.46 -8.56 8.49
C VAL A 286 13.97 -8.71 8.54
N GLN A 287 14.49 -9.94 8.64
CA GLN A 287 15.94 -10.18 8.60
C GLN A 287 16.55 -9.75 7.26
N MET A 288 15.86 -9.97 6.14
CA MET A 288 16.28 -9.47 4.83
C MET A 288 16.34 -7.94 4.82
N VAL A 289 15.31 -7.26 5.34
CA VAL A 289 15.30 -5.79 5.49
C VAL A 289 16.48 -5.33 6.35
N GLU A 290 16.69 -5.93 7.53
CA GLU A 290 17.79 -5.59 8.44
C GLU A 290 19.16 -5.71 7.77
N SER A 291 19.34 -6.73 6.92
CA SER A 291 20.59 -6.94 6.20
C SER A 291 20.88 -5.87 5.13
N VAL A 292 19.84 -5.21 4.62
CA VAL A 292 19.92 -4.17 3.59
C VAL A 292 19.90 -2.77 4.18
N GLU A 293 19.29 -2.58 5.35
CA GLU A 293 19.28 -1.29 6.03
C GLU A 293 20.68 -0.89 6.52
N HIS A 294 21.22 0.19 5.97
CA HIS A 294 22.60 0.62 6.25
C HIS A 294 22.74 1.72 7.32
N LYS A 295 21.65 2.34 7.79
CA LYS A 295 21.73 3.57 8.62
C LYS A 295 20.89 3.55 9.89
N ASP A 296 19.57 3.57 9.76
CA ASP A 296 18.69 3.94 10.89
C ASP A 296 17.74 2.84 11.36
N HIS A 297 17.75 1.69 10.67
CA HIS A 297 16.93 0.52 10.96
C HIS A 297 15.46 0.88 11.22
N VAL A 298 14.93 1.89 10.51
CA VAL A 298 13.58 2.37 10.75
C VAL A 298 12.55 1.38 10.22
N LEU A 299 12.75 0.84 9.02
CA LEU A 299 11.80 -0.09 8.41
C LEU A 299 11.74 -1.38 9.20
N SER A 300 12.87 -2.02 9.51
CA SER A 300 12.87 -3.25 10.33
C SER A 300 12.20 -3.04 11.69
N ARG A 301 12.45 -1.91 12.37
CA ARG A 301 11.76 -1.57 13.62
C ARG A 301 10.25 -1.41 13.45
N CYS A 302 9.79 -0.75 12.40
CA CYS A 302 8.35 -0.65 12.10
C CYS A 302 7.75 -2.05 11.84
N LEU A 303 8.45 -2.91 11.11
CA LEU A 303 7.98 -4.27 10.78
C LEU A 303 8.02 -5.24 11.97
N ARG A 304 8.71 -4.92 13.07
CA ARG A 304 8.71 -5.67 14.33
C ARG A 304 7.69 -5.15 15.35
N ASP A 305 7.12 -3.96 15.13
CA ASP A 305 6.16 -3.37 16.05
C ASP A 305 4.75 -3.88 15.78
N GLU A 306 4.39 -5.00 16.43
CA GLU A 306 3.07 -5.62 16.29
C GLU A 306 1.92 -4.68 16.67
N ARG A 307 2.13 -3.71 17.57
CA ARG A 307 1.07 -2.74 17.93
C ARG A 307 0.81 -1.79 16.78
N SER A 308 1.87 -1.22 16.20
CA SER A 308 1.76 -0.35 15.01
C SER A 308 1.15 -1.11 13.83
N LEU A 309 1.56 -2.37 13.61
CA LEU A 309 1.00 -3.19 12.54
C LEU A 309 -0.49 -3.52 12.75
N ALA A 310 -0.91 -3.79 13.99
CA ALA A 310 -2.31 -4.03 14.32
C ALA A 310 -3.17 -2.78 14.07
N LEU A 311 -2.66 -1.62 14.46
CA LEU A 311 -3.28 -0.33 14.16
C LEU A 311 -3.41 -0.11 12.64
N ALA A 312 -2.32 -0.24 11.90
CA ALA A 312 -2.30 -0.01 10.46
C ALA A 312 -3.28 -0.93 9.73
N TYR A 313 -3.30 -2.21 10.13
CA TYR A 313 -4.27 -3.18 9.64
C TYR A 313 -5.71 -2.73 9.91
N SER A 314 -6.00 -2.28 11.14
CA SER A 314 -7.34 -1.88 11.55
C SER A 314 -7.83 -0.65 10.81
N MET A 315 -6.98 0.37 10.62
CA MET A 315 -7.34 1.55 9.83
C MET A 315 -7.61 1.19 8.36
N MET A 316 -6.80 0.31 7.77
CA MET A 316 -7.00 -0.21 6.42
C MET A 316 -8.29 -1.04 6.31
N ALA A 317 -8.52 -1.97 7.24
CA ALA A 317 -9.69 -2.82 7.30
C ALA A 317 -10.98 -1.99 7.43
N TYR A 318 -10.95 -0.94 8.25
CA TYR A 318 -12.06 -0.01 8.43
C TYR A 318 -12.42 0.71 7.13
N LYS A 319 -11.42 1.31 6.48
CA LYS A 319 -11.59 2.02 5.19
C LYS A 319 -12.16 1.09 4.11
N ASN A 320 -11.78 -0.19 4.14
CA ASN A 320 -12.21 -1.19 3.15
C ASN A 320 -13.53 -1.89 3.51
N GLY A 321 -14.21 -1.50 4.60
CA GLY A 321 -15.50 -2.08 4.97
C GLY A 321 -15.43 -3.48 5.56
N LYS A 322 -14.28 -3.89 6.10
CA LYS A 322 -14.15 -5.20 6.75
C LYS A 322 -14.91 -5.19 8.08
N LEU A 323 -15.77 -6.18 8.30
CA LEU A 323 -16.47 -6.33 9.58
C LEU A 323 -15.52 -6.89 10.64
N GLY A 324 -15.52 -6.31 11.85
CA GLY A 324 -14.67 -6.77 12.94
C GLY A 324 -14.80 -5.95 14.21
N PHE A 325 -14.05 -6.36 15.24
CA PHE A 325 -14.02 -5.75 16.57
C PHE A 325 -12.81 -4.81 16.67
N TYR A 326 -13.00 -3.58 16.19
CA TYR A 326 -11.97 -2.55 16.15
C TYR A 326 -11.54 -2.03 17.53
N ASP A 327 -12.42 -2.14 18.52
CA ASP A 327 -12.21 -1.75 19.91
C ASP A 327 -10.99 -2.45 20.55
N LYS A 328 -10.83 -3.74 20.26
CA LYS A 328 -9.76 -4.56 20.86
C LYS A 328 -8.35 -4.14 20.48
N VAL A 329 -8.18 -3.55 19.29
CA VAL A 329 -6.85 -3.17 18.78
C VAL A 329 -6.38 -1.86 19.41
N ILE A 330 -7.32 -1.00 19.83
CA ILE A 330 -7.00 0.25 20.51
C ILE A 330 -6.60 0.03 21.97
N ASP A 331 -7.20 -0.95 22.64
CA ASP A 331 -6.87 -1.29 24.04
C ASP A 331 -5.38 -1.71 24.22
N GLU A 332 -4.72 -2.09 23.12
CA GLU A 332 -3.31 -2.49 23.06
C GLU A 332 -2.34 -1.32 22.80
N GLN A 333 -2.86 -0.10 22.50
CA GLN A 333 -2.09 1.09 22.09
C GLN A 333 -1.63 2.00 23.24
#